data_AF-A0A8H4UW31-F1
#
_entry.id   AF-A0A8H4UW31-F1
#
_cell.length_a   1.000
_cell.length_b   1.000
_cell.length_c   1.000
_cell.angle_alpha   90.00
_cell.angle_beta   90.00
_cell.angle_gamma   90.00
#
_symmetry.space_group_name_H-M   'P 1'
#
loop_
_entity.id
_entity.type
_entity.pdbx_description
1 polymer ?
#
loop_
_entity_poly.entity_id
_entity_poly.type
_entity_poly.pdbx_seq_one_letter_code
_entity_poly.pdbx_strand_id
1 'polypeptide(L)'
;MGSVEESHAIRISPSSSHAFAKSVLVSYGVSTDRADIVADALVLADLRGVDSHGINRLPSYVARIKAGVLATNPVLEFEYKTPVLAMLDAKNTFGFVAGSLAIDEGIKIASTYGLAVVGVKHSNHY
;
A
#
# COMPACT_ATOMS: atom_id res chain seq x y z
N MET A 1 -13.75 3.54 -40.57
CA MET A 1 -13.90 3.00 -39.21
C MET A 1 -12.79 1.99 -39.03
N GLY A 2 -11.69 2.39 -38.39
CA GLY A 2 -10.55 1.50 -38.16
C GLY A 2 -10.91 0.48 -37.10
N SER A 3 -10.74 -0.80 -37.43
CA SER A 3 -10.80 -1.91 -36.50
C SER A 3 -9.79 -1.69 -35.39
N VAL A 4 -10.27 -1.54 -34.15
CA VAL A 4 -9.40 -1.65 -32.97
C VAL A 4 -8.94 -3.10 -32.95
N GLU A 5 -7.66 -3.34 -33.25
CA GLU A 5 -7.02 -4.63 -33.03
C GLU A 5 -7.31 -5.05 -31.57
N GLU A 6 -7.86 -6.25 -31.38
CA GLU A 6 -7.96 -6.85 -30.06
C GLU A 6 -6.57 -6.88 -29.44
N SER A 7 -6.34 -6.03 -28.43
CA SER A 7 -5.11 -6.06 -27.65
C SER A 7 -4.93 -7.48 -27.12
N HIS A 8 -3.75 -8.10 -27.36
CA HIS A 8 -3.39 -9.39 -26.77
C HIS A 8 -3.36 -9.27 -25.23
N ALA A 9 -4.53 -9.40 -24.60
CA ALA A 9 -4.70 -9.33 -23.17
C ALA A 9 -4.56 -10.73 -22.58
N ILE A 10 -3.63 -10.89 -21.64
CA ILE A 10 -3.47 -12.13 -20.88
C ILE A 10 -4.31 -12.01 -19.61
N ARG A 11 -5.21 -12.96 -19.39
CA ARG A 11 -6.02 -13.03 -18.17
C ARG A 11 -5.23 -13.75 -17.08
N ILE A 12 -4.98 -13.07 -15.97
CA ILE A 12 -4.31 -13.62 -14.79
C ILE A 12 -5.31 -13.62 -13.63
N SER A 13 -5.36 -14.70 -12.84
CA SER A 13 -6.24 -14.75 -11.67
C SER A 13 -5.78 -13.78 -10.58
N PRO A 14 -6.69 -13.18 -9.80
CA PRO A 14 -6.32 -12.28 -8.70
C PRO A 14 -5.37 -12.91 -7.69
N SER A 15 -5.58 -14.20 -7.38
CA SER A 15 -4.70 -14.97 -6.49
C SER A 15 -3.27 -15.12 -7.03
N SER A 16 -3.12 -15.36 -8.33
CA SER A 16 -1.80 -15.47 -8.97
C SER A 16 -1.10 -14.11 -9.01
N SER A 17 -1.84 -13.05 -9.36
CA SER A 17 -1.39 -11.67 -9.34
C SER A 17 -0.91 -11.24 -7.95
N HIS A 18 -1.68 -11.55 -6.91
CA HIS A 18 -1.33 -11.29 -5.51
C HIS A 18 -0.06 -12.04 -5.10
N ALA A 19 -0.01 -13.36 -5.33
CA ALA A 19 1.14 -14.17 -4.99
C ALA A 19 2.42 -13.69 -5.70
N PHE A 20 2.31 -13.31 -6.97
CA PHE A 20 3.41 -12.70 -7.73
C PHE A 20 3.88 -11.39 -7.07
N ALA A 21 2.98 -10.44 -6.85
CA ALA A 21 3.31 -9.15 -6.26
C ALA A 21 3.97 -9.30 -4.88
N LYS A 22 3.40 -10.14 -4.01
CA LYS A 22 3.95 -10.47 -2.70
C LYS A 22 5.36 -11.05 -2.81
N SER A 23 5.56 -12.04 -3.68
CA SER A 23 6.86 -12.71 -3.84
C SER A 23 7.96 -11.73 -4.29
N VAL A 24 7.63 -10.82 -5.22
CA VAL A 24 8.54 -9.77 -5.67
C VAL A 24 8.92 -8.87 -4.50
N LEU A 25 7.94 -8.35 -3.75
CA LEU A 25 8.21 -7.45 -2.62
C LEU A 25 9.06 -8.12 -1.52
N VAL A 26 8.75 -9.37 -1.17
CA VAL A 26 9.53 -10.14 -0.20
C VAL A 26 10.97 -10.35 -0.67
N SER A 27 11.19 -10.61 -1.98
CA SER A 27 12.54 -10.74 -2.54
C SER A 27 13.37 -9.45 -2.44
N TYR A 28 12.72 -8.29 -2.29
CA TYR A 28 13.34 -6.99 -2.04
C TYR A 28 13.36 -6.60 -0.56
N GLY A 29 13.14 -7.56 0.34
CA GLY A 29 13.28 -7.37 1.77
C GLY A 29 12.11 -6.68 2.45
N VAL A 30 10.92 -6.67 1.83
CA VAL A 30 9.67 -6.29 2.51
C VAL A 30 9.17 -7.47 3.35
N SER A 31 8.76 -7.22 4.59
CA SER A 31 8.20 -8.27 5.45
C SER A 31 6.91 -8.83 4.85
N THR A 32 6.61 -10.10 5.15
CA THR A 32 5.51 -10.82 4.51
C THR A 32 4.14 -10.18 4.73
N ASP A 33 3.90 -9.66 5.94
CA ASP A 33 2.69 -8.94 6.34
C ASP A 33 2.51 -7.64 5.55
N ARG A 34 3.58 -6.87 5.36
CA ARG A 34 3.54 -5.62 4.56
C ARG A 34 3.40 -5.90 3.08
N ALA A 35 4.07 -6.95 2.60
CA ALA A 35 3.97 -7.39 1.22
C ALA A 35 2.53 -7.83 0.88
N ASP A 36 1.82 -8.49 1.81
CA ASP A 36 0.40 -8.81 1.67
C ASP A 36 -0.45 -7.54 1.52
N ILE A 37 -0.31 -6.57 2.43
CA ILE A 37 -1.07 -5.29 2.37
C ILE A 37 -0.88 -4.59 1.02
N VAL A 38 0.36 -4.50 0.54
CA VAL A 38 0.66 -3.85 -0.74
C VAL A 38 0.09 -4.68 -1.90
N ALA A 39 0.27 -5.99 -1.91
CA ALA A 39 -0.22 -6.85 -2.98
C ALA A 39 -1.76 -6.81 -3.08
N ASP A 40 -2.46 -6.84 -1.95
CA ASP A 40 -3.92 -6.69 -1.88
C ASP A 40 -4.38 -5.38 -2.49
N ALA A 41 -3.74 -4.26 -2.12
CA ALA A 41 -4.11 -2.95 -2.63
C ALA A 41 -3.93 -2.83 -4.16
N LEU A 42 -2.82 -3.36 -4.69
CA LEU A 42 -2.55 -3.35 -6.14
C LEU A 42 -3.54 -4.23 -6.90
N VAL A 43 -3.81 -5.44 -6.41
CA VAL A 43 -4.77 -6.35 -7.05
C VAL A 43 -6.19 -5.81 -6.98
N LEU A 44 -6.57 -5.16 -5.87
CA LEU A 44 -7.88 -4.50 -5.76
C LEU A 44 -8.01 -3.32 -6.73
N ALA A 45 -6.94 -2.59 -7.02
CA ALA A 45 -6.96 -1.53 -8.03
C ALA A 45 -7.18 -2.11 -9.44
N ASP A 46 -6.46 -3.17 -9.81
CA ASP A 46 -6.65 -3.88 -11.09
C ASP A 46 -8.08 -4.44 -11.21
N LEU A 47 -8.59 -5.08 -10.14
CA LEU A 47 -9.96 -5.62 -10.11
C LEU A 47 -11.06 -4.56 -10.25
N ARG A 48 -10.77 -3.32 -9.86
CA ARG A 48 -11.66 -2.17 -10.01
C ARG A 48 -11.49 -1.44 -11.34
N GLY A 49 -10.60 -1.93 -12.23
CA GLY A 49 -10.32 -1.32 -13.53
C GLY A 49 -9.50 -0.03 -13.42
N VAL A 50 -8.73 0.14 -12.35
CA VAL A 50 -7.84 1.29 -12.14
C VAL A 50 -6.40 0.88 -12.41
N ASP A 51 -6.17 0.44 -13.65
CA ASP A 51 -4.91 -0.20 -14.07
C ASP A 51 -3.68 0.68 -13.79
N SER A 52 -3.81 2.00 -13.81
CA SER A 52 -2.73 2.96 -13.51
C SER A 52 -2.19 2.89 -12.07
N HIS A 53 -2.91 2.23 -11.16
CA HIS A 53 -2.58 2.13 -9.73
C HIS A 53 -2.41 0.68 -9.24
N GLY A 54 -2.57 -0.32 -10.12
CA GLY A 54 -2.45 -1.73 -9.76
C GLY A 54 -1.05 -2.30 -9.93
N ILE A 55 -0.94 -3.55 -10.36
CA ILE A 55 0.34 -4.29 -10.40
C ILE A 55 1.40 -3.59 -11.26
N ASN A 56 1.02 -2.76 -12.22
CA ASN A 56 1.95 -1.97 -13.01
C ASN A 56 2.84 -1.01 -12.19
N ARG A 57 2.51 -0.75 -10.92
CA ARG A 57 3.31 0.07 -10.00
C ARG A 57 4.51 -0.66 -9.40
N LEU A 58 4.51 -2.01 -9.41
CA LEU A 58 5.57 -2.81 -8.80
C LEU A 58 6.99 -2.42 -9.27
N PRO A 59 7.28 -2.23 -10.57
CA PRO A 59 8.61 -1.82 -11.01
C PRO A 59 9.08 -0.50 -10.38
N SER A 60 8.17 0.47 -10.23
CA SER A 60 8.48 1.76 -9.60
C SER A 60 8.80 1.59 -8.12
N TYR A 61 8.03 0.77 -7.39
CA TYR A 61 8.32 0.49 -5.98
C TYR A 61 9.65 -0.21 -5.79
N VAL A 62 9.95 -1.21 -6.61
CA VAL A 62 11.25 -1.90 -6.60
C VAL A 62 12.39 -0.91 -6.87
N ALA A 63 12.24 -0.02 -7.84
CA ALA A 63 13.24 1.02 -8.13
C ALA A 63 13.45 1.95 -6.92
N ARG A 64 12.37 2.35 -6.22
CA ARG A 64 12.47 3.20 -5.03
C ARG A 64 13.12 2.51 -3.83
N ILE A 65 12.85 1.22 -3.61
CA ILE A 65 13.54 0.41 -2.60
C ILE A 65 15.04 0.38 -2.91
N LYS A 66 15.41 0.05 -4.16
CA LYS A 66 16.82 0.01 -4.59
C LYS A 66 17.53 1.34 -4.44
N ALA A 67 16.83 2.44 -4.67
CA ALA A 67 17.36 3.80 -4.50
C ALA A 67 17.42 4.27 -3.04
N GLY A 68 16.96 3.47 -2.07
CA GLY A 68 16.93 3.85 -0.65
C GLY A 68 15.89 4.92 -0.30
N VAL A 69 14.98 5.24 -1.22
CA VAL A 69 13.92 6.26 -1.03
C VAL A 69 12.56 5.64 -0.68
N LEU A 70 12.53 4.34 -0.39
CA LEU A 70 11.41 3.63 0.21
C LEU A 70 11.95 2.62 1.23
N ALA A 71 11.58 2.80 2.49
CA ALA A 71 11.99 1.93 3.59
C ALA A 71 11.03 0.73 3.70
N THR A 72 11.58 -0.49 3.64
CA THR A 72 10.79 -1.72 3.60
C THR A 72 10.13 -2.03 4.95
N ASN A 73 10.92 -2.04 6.03
CA ASN A 73 10.48 -2.48 7.37
C ASN A 73 10.79 -1.48 8.50
N PRO A 74 10.61 -0.15 8.34
CA PRO A 74 10.86 0.75 9.46
C PRO A 74 9.85 0.54 10.58
N VAL A 75 10.26 0.86 11.81
CA VAL A 75 9.36 0.95 12.96
C VAL A 75 8.50 2.21 12.81
N LEU A 76 7.18 2.00 12.81
CA LEU A 76 6.19 3.07 12.70
C LEU A 76 5.82 3.58 14.08
N GLU A 77 5.64 4.89 14.23
CA GLU A 77 5.44 5.53 15.53
C GLU A 77 4.23 6.45 15.50
N PHE A 78 3.33 6.26 16.46
CA PHE A 78 2.22 7.17 16.73
C PHE A 78 2.59 8.19 17.79
N GLU A 79 2.26 9.45 17.51
CA GLU A 79 2.25 10.53 18.48
C GLU A 79 0.80 10.97 18.72
N TYR A 80 0.31 10.81 19.95
CA TYR A 80 -1.04 11.21 20.34
C TYR A 80 -1.02 12.65 20.84
N LYS A 81 -1.76 13.53 20.16
CA LYS A 81 -1.87 14.95 20.52
C LYS A 81 -3.03 15.21 21.46
N THR A 82 -4.13 14.48 21.27
CA THR A 82 -5.32 14.44 22.13
C THR A 82 -5.88 13.01 22.09
N PRO A 83 -6.89 12.66 22.92
CA PRO A 83 -7.52 11.35 22.85
C PRO A 83 -8.12 11.01 21.47
N VAL A 84 -8.43 12.02 20.65
CA VAL A 84 -9.05 11.85 19.32
C VAL A 84 -8.15 12.27 18.15
N LEU A 85 -6.93 12.73 18.41
CA LEU A 85 -5.99 13.20 17.40
C LEU A 85 -4.64 12.50 17.54
N ALA A 86 -4.26 11.74 16.52
CA ALA A 86 -2.97 11.08 16.43
C ALA A 86 -2.22 11.45 15.14
N MET A 87 -0.90 11.35 15.18
CA MET A 87 -0.03 11.52 14.02
C MET A 87 0.89 10.30 13.88
N LEU A 88 0.88 9.66 12.72
CA LEU A 88 1.77 8.55 12.38
C LEU A 88 2.99 9.07 11.61
N ASP A 89 4.19 8.81 12.11
CA ASP A 89 5.40 8.95 11.31
C ASP A 89 5.67 7.64 10.56
N ALA A 90 5.48 7.67 9.23
CA ALA A 90 5.58 6.50 8.38
C ALA A 90 7.02 6.10 8.02
N LYS A 91 8.03 6.90 8.43
CA LYS A 91 9.46 6.63 8.23
C LYS A 91 9.81 6.21 6.80
N ASN A 92 9.17 6.86 5.84
CA ASN A 92 9.34 6.67 4.41
C ASN A 92 8.99 5.25 3.92
N THR A 93 8.03 4.56 4.54
CA THR A 93 7.51 3.26 4.06
C THR A 93 6.40 3.42 3.03
N PHE A 94 5.83 2.31 2.55
CA PHE A 94 4.68 2.26 1.64
C PHE A 94 3.46 3.00 2.22
N GLY A 95 2.77 3.78 1.37
CA GLY A 95 1.53 4.46 1.76
C GLY A 95 0.43 3.48 2.14
N PHE A 96 0.32 2.33 1.47
CA PHE A 96 -0.64 1.27 1.84
C PHE A 96 -0.46 0.79 3.29
N VAL A 97 0.79 0.51 3.69
CA VAL A 97 1.11 0.04 5.05
C VAL A 97 0.80 1.12 6.08
N ALA A 98 1.23 2.35 5.81
CA ALA A 98 0.99 3.47 6.72
C ALA A 98 -0.50 3.83 6.82
N GLY A 99 -1.22 3.78 5.71
CA GLY A 99 -2.65 4.06 5.61
C GLY A 99 -3.48 3.00 6.34
N SER A 100 -3.21 1.72 6.13
CA SER A 100 -3.89 0.63 6.85
C SER A 100 -3.73 0.80 8.36
N LEU A 101 -2.51 1.01 8.84
CA LEU A 101 -2.26 1.18 10.27
C LEU A 101 -2.93 2.45 10.84
N ALA A 102 -2.93 3.55 10.09
CA ALA A 102 -3.59 4.80 10.49
C ALA A 102 -5.11 4.65 10.56
N ILE A 103 -5.72 3.91 9.63
CA ILE A 103 -7.16 3.60 9.63
C ILE A 103 -7.50 2.72 10.83
N ASP A 104 -6.73 1.67 11.10
CA ASP A 104 -6.96 0.77 12.24
C ASP A 104 -6.93 1.53 13.58
N GLU A 105 -5.93 2.39 13.79
CA GLU A 105 -5.85 3.23 14.99
C GLU A 105 -7.01 4.24 15.05
N GLY A 106 -7.39 4.82 13.91
CA GLY A 106 -8.56 5.70 13.80
C GLY A 106 -9.86 5.00 14.21
N ILE A 107 -10.09 3.76 13.74
CA ILE A 107 -11.26 2.95 14.11
C ILE A 107 -11.27 2.68 15.62
N LYS A 108 -10.12 2.31 16.20
CA LYS A 108 -9.99 2.06 17.63
C LYS A 108 -10.32 3.28 18.48
N ILE A 109 -9.77 4.45 18.13
CA ILE A 109 -10.05 5.72 18.81
C ILE A 109 -11.53 6.10 18.64
N ALA A 110 -12.05 6.07 17.42
CA ALA A 110 -13.43 6.46 17.13
C ALA A 110 -14.45 5.55 17.80
N SER A 111 -14.13 4.25 17.96
CA SER A 111 -14.98 3.31 18.70
C SER A 111 -15.15 3.67 20.18
N THR A 112 -14.19 4.42 20.75
CA THR A 112 -14.23 4.87 22.14
C THR A 112 -14.84 6.26 22.28
N TYR A 113 -14.46 7.20 21.40
CA TYR A 113 -14.76 8.63 21.55
C TYR A 113 -15.77 9.18 20.53
N GLY A 114 -16.23 8.35 19.58
CA GLY A 114 -17.16 8.73 18.51
C GLY A 114 -16.52 9.44 17.30
N LEU A 115 -15.26 9.85 17.41
CA LEU A 115 -14.49 10.50 16.33
C LEU A 115 -13.00 10.19 16.50
N ALA A 116 -12.28 10.12 15.38
CA ALA A 116 -10.83 10.14 15.34
C ALA A 116 -10.32 10.95 14.15
N VAL A 117 -9.17 11.60 14.32
CA VAL A 117 -8.39 12.21 13.25
C VAL A 117 -6.97 11.63 13.34
N VAL A 118 -6.54 10.96 12.28
CA VAL A 118 -5.18 10.39 12.20
C VAL A 118 -4.48 10.99 10.99
N GLY A 119 -3.45 11.80 11.25
CA GLY A 119 -2.55 12.30 10.22
C GLY A 119 -1.42 11.32 9.97
N VAL A 120 -0.90 11.28 8.74
CA VAL A 120 0.30 10.50 8.41
C VAL A 120 1.34 11.43 7.77
N LYS A 121 2.58 11.40 8.26
CA LYS A 121 3.72 12.13 7.72
C LYS A 121 4.83 11.18 7.28
N HIS A 122 5.75 11.66 6.45
CA HIS A 122 6.87 10.87 5.90
C HIS A 122 6.44 9.54 5.28
N SER A 123 5.38 9.54 4.48
CA SER A 123 4.90 8.35 3.77
C SER A 123 5.34 8.34 2.29
N ASN A 124 5.04 7.27 1.57
CA ASN A 124 5.13 7.19 0.10
C ASN A 124 3.72 7.18 -0.52
N HIS A 125 3.65 6.84 -1.81
CA HIS A 125 2.41 6.64 -2.55
C HIS A 125 1.48 5.63 -1.85
N TYR A 126 0.20 5.99 -1.79
CA TYR A 126 -0.91 5.25 -1.19
C TYR A 126 -1.69 4.43 -2.20
#